data_AF-A0A968NMZ4-F1
#
_entry.id   AF-A0A968NMZ4-F1
#
_cell.length_a   1.000
_cell.length_b   1.000
_cell.length_c   1.000
_cell.angle_alpha   90.00
_cell.angle_beta   90.00
_cell.angle_gamma   90.00
#
_symmetry.space_group_name_H-M   'P 1'
#
loop_
_entity.id
_entity.type
_entity.pdbx_description
1 polymer ?
#
loop_
_entity_poly.entity_id
_entity_poly.type
_entity_poly.pdbx_seq_one_letter_code
_entity_poly.pdbx_strand_id
1 'polypeptide(L)'
;MKIGIAVVWACFLSPERGQAEDRIELNKDNPVVGEIISFKNDLITVKTARGVYPVAMAGVKSVAMDPRPELEQAVQAMDKEDFARVVELLAPVRENFLGLPVPWVAEAAGYLADALAAQGKTFESEALGKEILRLYPDSVFRFKGVLAQVRTALAEKKNDEALRLLEEVRAAIPPEAVPDAQKMQILGDMHLLLAEMALQKGDKQQALEHYLLVHTVYHKPERRAERALAEADKIRQADAGMHVR
;
A
#
# COMPACT_ATOMS: atom_id res chain seq x y z
N MET A 1 -18.42 55.38 -37.54
CA MET A 1 -19.31 54.44 -36.84
C MET A 1 -19.21 53.08 -37.52
N LYS A 2 -18.44 52.14 -36.95
CA LYS A 2 -18.32 50.75 -37.42
C LYS A 2 -18.35 49.87 -36.17
N ILE A 3 -19.39 49.05 -36.05
CA ILE A 3 -19.57 48.08 -34.98
C ILE A 3 -18.82 46.82 -35.42
N GLY A 4 -17.72 46.51 -34.74
CA GLY A 4 -16.96 45.27 -34.92
C GLY A 4 -17.42 44.23 -33.91
N ILE A 5 -18.05 43.17 -34.40
CA ILE A 5 -18.46 41.98 -33.65
C ILE A 5 -17.20 41.22 -33.23
N ALA A 6 -16.94 41.13 -31.92
CA ALA A 6 -15.89 40.27 -31.37
C ALA A 6 -16.49 38.87 -31.14
N VAL A 7 -16.05 37.90 -31.95
CA VAL A 7 -16.35 36.48 -31.75
C VAL A 7 -15.38 35.90 -30.73
N VAL A 8 -15.97 35.22 -29.75
CA VAL A 8 -15.40 34.53 -28.60
C VAL A 8 -14.48 33.38 -29.02
N TRP A 9 -13.31 33.27 -28.38
CA TRP A 9 -12.62 31.99 -28.17
C TRP A 9 -12.21 31.90 -26.69
N ALA A 10 -13.15 31.45 -25.86
CA ALA A 10 -12.83 30.99 -24.52
C ALA A 10 -12.36 29.53 -24.64
N CYS A 11 -11.05 29.33 -24.73
CA CYS A 11 -10.46 28.02 -24.50
C CYS A 11 -10.67 27.65 -23.02
N PHE A 12 -11.72 26.90 -22.74
CA PHE A 12 -11.77 26.05 -21.56
C PHE A 12 -10.69 24.97 -21.74
N LEU A 13 -9.47 25.26 -21.29
CA LEU A 13 -8.47 24.25 -21.01
C LEU A 13 -8.95 23.48 -19.78
N SER A 14 -9.71 22.42 -20.02
CA SER A 14 -9.81 21.32 -19.07
C SER A 14 -8.38 20.79 -18.85
N PRO A 15 -7.87 20.71 -17.61
CA PRO A 15 -6.64 19.97 -17.37
C PRO A 15 -6.97 18.49 -17.56
N GLU A 16 -6.65 17.95 -18.73
CA GLU A 16 -6.38 16.52 -18.83
C GLU A 16 -5.26 16.24 -17.83
N ARG A 17 -5.57 15.57 -16.72
CA ARG A 17 -4.55 14.96 -15.86
C ARG A 17 -3.92 13.82 -16.66
N GLY A 18 -3.07 14.16 -17.63
CA GLY A 18 -2.16 13.22 -18.25
C GLY A 18 -1.25 12.68 -17.16
N GLN A 19 -1.13 11.36 -17.07
CA GLN A 19 -0.14 10.72 -16.23
C GLN A 19 1.24 11.29 -16.60
N ALA A 20 1.98 11.80 -15.61
CA ALA A 20 3.33 12.28 -15.87
C ALA A 20 4.18 11.12 -16.43
N GLU A 21 5.06 11.42 -17.39
CA GLU A 21 5.94 10.39 -17.97
C GLU A 21 6.85 9.80 -16.87
N ASP A 22 7.03 8.48 -16.88
CA ASP A 22 7.92 7.83 -15.93
C ASP A 22 9.38 8.16 -16.28
N ARG A 23 10.24 8.21 -15.28
CA ARG A 23 11.62 8.66 -15.41
C ARG A 23 12.59 7.71 -14.73
N ILE A 24 13.60 7.28 -15.48
CA ILE A 24 14.69 6.44 -15.01
C ILE A 24 15.96 7.26 -15.05
N GLU A 25 16.54 7.51 -13.87
CA GLU A 25 17.86 8.09 -13.73
C GLU A 25 18.90 6.99 -13.84
N LEU A 26 19.91 7.17 -14.69
CA LEU A 26 20.99 6.21 -14.90
C LEU A 26 22.25 6.63 -14.13
N ASN A 27 23.09 5.66 -13.77
CA ASN A 27 24.37 5.89 -13.09
C ASN A 27 25.36 6.65 -13.98
N LYS A 28 25.30 6.35 -15.28
CA LYS A 28 26.05 6.93 -16.37
C LYS A 28 25.02 7.11 -17.48
N ASP A 29 25.07 8.21 -18.21
CA ASP A 29 24.12 8.60 -19.28
C ASP A 29 22.94 9.47 -18.87
N ASN A 30 22.27 10.01 -19.90
CA ASN A 30 21.08 10.85 -19.74
C ASN A 30 19.89 10.03 -19.21
N PRO A 31 18.99 10.67 -18.44
CA PRO A 31 17.77 10.02 -17.97
C PRO A 31 16.94 9.50 -19.14
N VAL A 32 16.34 8.34 -18.94
CA VAL A 32 15.31 7.79 -19.84
C VAL A 32 13.95 8.26 -19.35
N VAL A 33 13.17 8.85 -20.26
CA VAL A 33 11.80 9.32 -19.98
C VAL A 33 10.84 8.60 -20.93
N GLY A 34 9.77 8.03 -20.38
CA GLY A 34 8.77 7.27 -21.13
C GLY A 34 7.83 6.49 -20.23
N GLU A 35 7.05 5.60 -20.82
CA GLU A 35 6.12 4.72 -20.09
C GLU A 35 6.86 3.43 -19.69
N ILE A 36 7.04 3.19 -18.40
CA ILE A 36 7.51 1.90 -17.87
C ILE A 36 6.34 0.91 -17.97
N ILE A 37 6.52 -0.10 -18.80
CA ILE A 37 5.47 -1.11 -19.08
C ILE A 37 5.71 -2.43 -18.35
N SER A 38 6.97 -2.76 -18.02
CA SER A 38 7.26 -3.95 -17.22
C SER A 38 8.67 -3.94 -16.60
N PHE A 39 8.86 -4.80 -15.60
CA PHE A 39 10.12 -5.16 -14.99
C PHE A 39 10.21 -6.68 -14.84
N LYS A 40 11.10 -7.31 -15.61
CA LYS A 40 11.31 -8.76 -15.60
C LYS A 40 12.79 -9.07 -15.79
N ASN A 41 13.31 -10.05 -15.07
CA ASN A 41 14.70 -10.51 -15.20
C ASN A 41 15.73 -9.35 -15.12
N ASP A 42 15.54 -8.43 -14.16
CA ASP A 42 16.39 -7.25 -13.96
C ASP A 42 16.41 -6.25 -15.14
N LEU A 43 15.42 -6.33 -16.03
CA LEU A 43 15.22 -5.40 -17.15
C LEU A 43 13.93 -4.61 -16.96
N ILE A 44 14.06 -3.29 -16.98
CA ILE A 44 12.92 -2.35 -17.07
C ILE A 44 12.62 -2.14 -18.55
N THR A 45 11.42 -2.50 -19.00
CA THR A 45 10.98 -2.23 -20.36
C THR A 45 10.30 -0.87 -20.40
N VAL A 46 10.82 0.02 -21.25
CA VAL A 46 10.31 1.38 -21.40
C VAL A 46 9.84 1.61 -22.82
N LYS A 47 8.67 2.21 -22.95
CA LYS A 47 8.11 2.68 -24.21
C LYS A 47 8.29 4.19 -24.30
N THR A 48 8.97 4.63 -25.35
CA THR A 48 9.24 6.03 -25.66
C THR A 48 8.72 6.38 -27.04
N ALA A 49 8.78 7.66 -27.43
CA ALA A 49 8.51 8.08 -28.81
C ALA A 49 9.41 7.39 -29.86
N ARG A 50 10.59 6.87 -29.46
CA ARG A 50 11.54 6.19 -30.34
C ARG A 50 11.32 4.68 -30.44
N GLY A 51 10.36 4.14 -29.68
CA GLY A 51 10.06 2.71 -29.62
C GLY A 51 10.20 2.14 -28.21
N VAL A 52 10.17 0.81 -28.13
CA VAL A 52 10.24 0.03 -26.89
C VAL A 52 11.65 -0.55 -26.75
N TYR A 53 12.31 -0.31 -25.62
CA TYR A 53 13.62 -0.87 -25.36
C TYR A 53 13.83 -1.23 -23.88
N PRO A 54 14.69 -2.22 -23.59
CA PRO A 54 15.02 -2.62 -22.23
C PRO A 54 16.11 -1.70 -21.64
N VAL A 55 15.99 -1.44 -20.34
CA VAL A 55 16.99 -0.75 -19.50
C VAL A 55 17.41 -1.70 -18.38
N ALA A 56 18.69 -2.01 -18.27
CA ALA A 56 19.21 -2.92 -17.26
C ALA A 56 19.25 -2.26 -15.87
N MET A 57 18.68 -2.91 -14.85
CA MET A 57 18.61 -2.40 -13.48
C MET A 57 19.98 -2.07 -12.89
N ALA A 58 21.04 -2.80 -13.26
CA ALA A 58 22.41 -2.53 -12.82
C ALA A 58 22.93 -1.12 -13.22
N GLY A 59 22.36 -0.53 -14.27
CA GLY A 59 22.68 0.83 -14.72
C GLY A 59 21.79 1.91 -14.10
N VAL A 60 20.77 1.54 -13.33
CA VAL A 60 19.76 2.46 -12.79
C VAL A 60 20.22 3.03 -11.46
N LYS A 61 20.09 4.35 -11.33
CA LYS A 61 20.30 5.09 -10.08
C LYS A 61 18.99 5.23 -9.30
N SER A 62 17.91 5.60 -9.98
CA SER A 62 16.57 5.71 -9.37
C SER A 62 15.48 5.62 -10.43
N VAL A 63 14.29 5.20 -10.00
CA VAL A 63 13.08 5.16 -10.82
C VAL A 63 12.04 6.08 -10.19
N ALA A 64 11.46 6.97 -10.98
CA ALA A 64 10.31 7.77 -10.62
C ALA A 64 9.14 7.36 -11.52
N MET A 65 8.07 6.89 -10.90
CA MET A 65 6.88 6.36 -11.56
C MET A 65 5.69 6.66 -10.66
N ASP A 66 4.71 7.39 -11.17
CA ASP A 66 3.50 7.69 -10.40
C ASP A 66 2.68 6.41 -10.18
N PRO A 67 1.98 6.29 -9.04
CA PRO A 67 1.08 5.18 -8.80
C PRO A 67 0.07 5.02 -9.94
N ARG A 68 -0.10 3.78 -10.42
CA ARG A 68 -1.11 3.49 -11.44
C ARG A 68 -2.53 3.54 -10.82
N PRO A 69 -3.57 3.94 -11.58
CA PRO A 69 -4.94 4.08 -11.06
C PRO A 69 -5.50 2.83 -10.38
N GLU A 70 -5.02 1.65 -10.77
CA GLU A 70 -5.37 0.35 -10.21
C GLU A 70 -5.10 0.28 -8.70
N LEU A 71 -4.06 0.95 -8.20
CA LEU A 71 -3.78 0.99 -6.77
C LEU A 71 -4.91 1.70 -6.00
N GLU A 72 -5.32 2.88 -6.44
CA GLU A 72 -6.40 3.61 -5.77
C GLU A 72 -7.73 2.85 -5.84
N GLN A 73 -8.03 2.25 -6.99
CA GLN A 73 -9.23 1.43 -7.17
C GLN A 73 -9.20 0.18 -6.27
N ALA A 74 -8.03 -0.43 -6.10
CA ALA A 74 -7.86 -1.58 -5.22
C ALA A 74 -8.00 -1.19 -3.75
N VAL A 75 -7.48 -0.02 -3.34
CA VAL A 75 -7.71 0.50 -1.98
C VAL A 75 -9.21 0.70 -1.73
N GLN A 76 -9.94 1.27 -2.69
CA GLN A 76 -11.40 1.41 -2.59
C GLN A 76 -12.13 0.05 -2.52
N ALA A 77 -11.64 -0.96 -3.23
CA ALA A 77 -12.19 -2.31 -3.18
C ALA A 77 -11.89 -3.00 -1.83
N MET A 78 -10.70 -2.83 -1.27
CA MET A 78 -10.35 -3.28 0.09
C MET A 78 -11.27 -2.69 1.15
N ASP A 79 -11.67 -1.42 1.01
CA ASP A 79 -12.60 -0.77 1.93
C ASP A 79 -14.01 -1.37 1.91
N LYS A 80 -14.40 -1.90 0.76
CA LYS A 80 -15.70 -2.58 0.57
C LYS A 80 -15.62 -4.08 0.81
N GLU A 81 -14.47 -4.58 1.24
CA GLU A 81 -14.17 -6.01 1.39
C GLU A 81 -14.36 -6.81 0.08
N ASP A 82 -14.26 -6.12 -1.06
CA ASP A 82 -14.29 -6.73 -2.40
C ASP A 82 -12.90 -7.25 -2.76
N PHE A 83 -12.45 -8.27 -2.03
CA PHE A 83 -11.12 -8.83 -2.18
C PHE A 83 -10.88 -9.45 -3.57
N ALA A 84 -11.94 -9.92 -4.23
CA ALA A 84 -11.86 -10.44 -5.58
C ALA A 84 -11.45 -9.33 -6.56
N ARG A 85 -12.07 -8.15 -6.46
CA ARG A 85 -11.70 -6.99 -7.27
C ARG A 85 -10.29 -6.49 -6.98
N VAL A 86 -9.84 -6.55 -5.73
CA VAL A 86 -8.44 -6.21 -5.37
C VAL A 86 -7.46 -7.12 -6.10
N VAL A 87 -7.71 -8.43 -6.09
CA VAL A 87 -6.86 -9.40 -6.79
C VAL A 87 -6.86 -9.14 -8.30
N GLU A 88 -8.03 -8.88 -8.90
CA GLU A 88 -8.16 -8.57 -10.33
C GLU A 88 -7.32 -7.34 -10.71
N LEU A 89 -7.38 -6.28 -9.91
CA LEU A 89 -6.67 -5.02 -10.17
C LEU A 89 -5.16 -5.11 -9.95
N LEU A 90 -4.73 -5.81 -8.91
CA LEU A 90 -3.33 -5.80 -8.48
C LEU A 90 -2.50 -6.98 -8.97
N ALA A 91 -3.10 -8.06 -9.45
CA ALA A 91 -2.35 -9.15 -10.07
C ALA A 91 -1.54 -8.70 -11.30
N PRO A 92 -2.07 -7.88 -12.23
CA PRO A 92 -1.28 -7.31 -13.32
C PRO A 92 -0.17 -6.37 -12.84
N VAL A 93 -0.41 -5.61 -11.77
CA VAL A 93 0.60 -4.73 -11.17
C VAL A 93 1.77 -5.55 -10.63
N ARG A 94 1.48 -6.65 -9.91
CA ARG A 94 2.50 -7.61 -9.44
C ARG A 94 3.27 -8.18 -10.63
N GLU A 95 2.58 -8.71 -11.63
CA GLU A 95 3.20 -9.39 -12.78
C GLU A 95 4.12 -8.46 -13.59
N ASN A 96 3.77 -7.18 -13.69
CA ASN A 96 4.51 -6.24 -14.52
C ASN A 96 5.53 -5.41 -13.73
N PHE A 97 5.34 -5.14 -12.44
CA PHE A 97 6.15 -4.13 -11.76
C PHE A 97 6.88 -4.63 -10.52
N LEU A 98 6.54 -5.80 -9.97
CA LEU A 98 7.13 -6.29 -8.72
C LEU A 98 8.66 -6.38 -8.79
N GLY A 99 9.33 -5.66 -7.88
CA GLY A 99 10.79 -5.54 -7.78
C GLY A 99 11.34 -4.20 -8.28
N LEU A 100 10.52 -3.37 -8.92
CA LEU A 100 10.91 -1.99 -9.21
C LEU A 100 11.10 -1.18 -7.92
N PRO A 101 12.17 -0.39 -7.77
CA PRO A 101 12.45 0.37 -6.55
C PRO A 101 11.57 1.64 -6.44
N VAL A 102 10.25 1.47 -6.51
CA VAL A 102 9.24 2.50 -6.36
C VAL A 102 8.27 2.10 -5.24
N PRO A 103 8.08 2.94 -4.20
CA PRO A 103 7.37 2.55 -2.98
C PRO A 103 5.95 1.99 -3.20
N TRP A 104 5.19 2.57 -4.13
CA TRP A 104 3.80 2.20 -4.36
C TRP A 104 3.64 0.77 -4.93
N VAL A 105 4.67 0.21 -5.57
CA VAL A 105 4.61 -1.17 -6.09
C VAL A 105 4.67 -2.18 -4.94
N ALA A 106 5.55 -1.94 -3.96
CA ALA A 106 5.60 -2.75 -2.75
C ALA A 106 4.30 -2.62 -1.93
N GLU A 107 3.72 -1.41 -1.89
CA GLU A 107 2.42 -1.17 -1.29
C GLU A 107 1.30 -1.98 -1.98
N ALA A 108 1.22 -1.92 -3.31
CA ALA A 108 0.26 -2.67 -4.11
C ALA A 108 0.41 -4.19 -3.88
N ALA A 109 1.63 -4.71 -3.89
CA ALA A 109 1.89 -6.11 -3.59
C ALA A 109 1.40 -6.50 -2.18
N GLY A 110 1.53 -5.61 -1.20
CA GLY A 110 1.01 -5.84 0.14
C GLY A 110 -0.52 -5.85 0.21
N TYR A 111 -1.22 -4.94 -0.48
CA TYR A 111 -2.70 -5.02 -0.58
C TYR A 111 -3.16 -6.30 -1.27
N LEU A 112 -2.43 -6.75 -2.30
CA LEU A 112 -2.71 -8.03 -2.95
C LEU A 112 -2.55 -9.20 -1.97
N ALA A 113 -1.47 -9.22 -1.17
CA ALA A 113 -1.27 -10.25 -0.15
C ALA A 113 -2.40 -10.25 0.89
N ASP A 114 -2.81 -9.08 1.36
CA ASP A 114 -3.93 -8.91 2.30
C ASP A 114 -5.24 -9.48 1.73
N ALA A 115 -5.56 -9.16 0.47
CA ALA A 115 -6.76 -9.65 -0.21
C ALA A 115 -6.72 -11.17 -0.47
N LEU A 116 -5.55 -11.74 -0.76
CA LEU A 116 -5.37 -13.18 -0.89
C LEU A 116 -5.60 -13.89 0.45
N ALA A 117 -5.04 -13.37 1.55
CA ALA A 117 -5.25 -13.91 2.88
C ALA A 117 -6.73 -13.87 3.28
N ALA A 118 -7.43 -12.76 3.03
CA ALA A 118 -8.85 -12.60 3.32
C ALA A 118 -9.75 -13.58 2.55
N GLN A 119 -9.31 -14.03 1.36
CA GLN A 119 -9.97 -15.08 0.57
C GLN A 119 -9.60 -16.51 0.99
N GLY A 120 -8.83 -16.68 2.07
CA GLY A 120 -8.32 -17.98 2.52
C GLY A 120 -7.19 -18.54 1.66
N LYS A 121 -6.66 -17.76 0.71
CA LYS A 121 -5.48 -18.14 -0.11
C LYS A 121 -4.18 -17.85 0.65
N THR A 122 -4.06 -18.42 1.84
CA THR A 122 -2.96 -18.14 2.79
C THR A 122 -1.59 -18.51 2.23
N PHE A 123 -1.48 -19.59 1.45
CA PHE A 123 -0.24 -19.97 0.78
C PHE A 123 0.23 -18.94 -0.26
N GLU A 124 -0.70 -18.43 -1.09
CA GLU A 124 -0.37 -17.40 -2.09
C GLU A 124 0.01 -16.08 -1.41
N SER A 125 -0.71 -15.69 -0.36
CA SER A 125 -0.38 -14.53 0.47
C SER A 125 1.02 -14.65 1.10
N GLU A 126 1.34 -15.80 1.69
CA GLU A 126 2.62 -16.03 2.34
C GLU A 126 3.78 -16.01 1.33
N ALA A 127 3.59 -16.64 0.16
CA ALA A 127 4.56 -16.61 -0.93
C ALA A 127 4.83 -15.17 -1.41
N LEU A 128 3.77 -14.38 -1.61
CA LEU A 128 3.90 -12.97 -1.98
C LEU A 128 4.57 -12.15 -0.88
N GLY A 129 4.26 -12.41 0.39
CA GLY A 129 4.92 -11.75 1.52
C GLY A 129 6.43 -12.02 1.56
N LYS A 130 6.85 -13.27 1.28
CA LYS A 130 8.26 -13.64 1.14
C LYS A 130 8.92 -12.96 -0.07
N GLU A 131 8.22 -12.84 -1.19
CA GLU A 131 8.71 -12.10 -2.37
C GLU A 131 8.93 -10.62 -2.05
N ILE A 132 7.98 -9.97 -1.34
CA ILE A 132 8.09 -8.57 -0.92
C ILE A 132 9.33 -8.36 -0.05
N LEU A 133 9.54 -9.21 0.96
CA LEU A 133 10.71 -9.12 1.85
C LEU A 133 12.03 -9.24 1.10
N ARG A 134 12.10 -10.13 0.11
CA ARG A 134 13.30 -10.37 -0.70
C ARG A 134 13.58 -9.22 -1.68
N LEU A 135 12.54 -8.69 -2.32
CA LEU A 135 12.68 -7.71 -3.39
C LEU A 135 12.81 -6.27 -2.89
N TYR A 136 12.33 -5.98 -1.68
CA TYR A 136 12.31 -4.62 -1.13
C TYR A 136 13.00 -4.53 0.25
N PRO A 137 14.23 -5.01 0.43
CA PRO A 137 14.87 -5.11 1.75
C PRO A 137 15.00 -3.76 2.47
N ASP A 138 15.13 -2.66 1.72
CA ASP A 138 15.31 -1.31 2.28
C ASP A 138 14.00 -0.50 2.37
N SER A 139 12.91 -0.99 1.76
CA SER A 139 11.62 -0.30 1.80
C SER A 139 10.94 -0.52 3.15
N VAL A 140 10.26 0.50 3.68
CA VAL A 140 9.37 0.32 4.84
C VAL A 140 8.19 -0.58 4.49
N PHE A 141 7.75 -0.59 3.22
CA PHE A 141 6.67 -1.47 2.77
C PHE A 141 7.05 -2.95 2.75
N ARG A 142 8.32 -3.31 2.98
CA ARG A 142 8.71 -4.72 3.21
C ARG A 142 7.93 -5.36 4.36
N PHE A 143 7.57 -4.54 5.36
CA PHE A 143 6.79 -5.00 6.51
C PHE A 143 5.37 -5.39 6.15
N LYS A 144 4.82 -4.97 4.99
CA LYS A 144 3.56 -5.57 4.49
C LYS A 144 3.71 -7.06 4.22
N GLY A 145 4.90 -7.52 3.81
CA GLY A 145 5.20 -8.95 3.71
C GLY A 145 5.20 -9.67 5.06
N VAL A 146 5.68 -9.03 6.12
CA VAL A 146 5.59 -9.56 7.50
C VAL A 146 4.13 -9.59 7.97
N LEU A 147 3.36 -8.53 7.74
CA LEU A 147 1.96 -8.45 8.13
C LEU A 147 1.08 -9.47 7.38
N ALA A 148 1.44 -9.83 6.15
CA ALA A 148 0.83 -10.96 5.44
C ALA A 148 1.10 -12.30 6.15
N GLN A 149 2.34 -12.53 6.62
CA GLN A 149 2.69 -13.71 7.43
C GLN A 149 1.94 -13.73 8.77
N VAL A 150 1.77 -12.57 9.42
CA VAL A 150 0.95 -12.45 10.63
C VAL A 150 -0.48 -12.90 10.36
N ARG A 151 -1.12 -12.42 9.28
CA ARG A 151 -2.48 -12.84 8.93
C ARG A 151 -2.58 -14.34 8.67
N THR A 152 -1.62 -14.92 7.96
CA THR A 152 -1.54 -16.37 7.78
C THR A 152 -1.44 -17.10 9.13
N ALA A 153 -0.55 -16.66 10.02
CA ALA A 153 -0.41 -17.24 11.35
C ALA A 153 -1.71 -17.14 12.16
N LEU A 154 -2.42 -16.00 12.12
CA LEU A 154 -3.72 -15.84 12.77
C LEU A 154 -4.80 -16.76 12.19
N ALA A 155 -4.86 -16.89 10.86
CA ALA A 155 -5.79 -17.82 10.19
C ALA A 155 -5.52 -19.28 10.60
N GLU A 156 -4.26 -19.63 10.83
CA GLU A 156 -3.82 -20.95 11.31
C GLU A 156 -3.88 -21.09 12.85
N LYS A 157 -4.40 -20.08 13.56
CA LYS A 157 -4.49 -20.01 15.04
C LYS A 157 -3.12 -20.07 15.75
N LYS A 158 -2.04 -19.71 15.07
CA LYS A 158 -0.68 -19.63 15.60
C LYS A 158 -0.42 -18.25 16.23
N ASN A 159 -1.16 -17.97 17.30
CA ASN A 159 -1.18 -16.63 17.92
C ASN A 159 0.19 -16.18 18.46
N ASP A 160 1.00 -17.10 18.99
CA ASP A 160 2.34 -16.77 19.52
C ASP A 160 3.31 -16.37 18.40
N GLU A 161 3.21 -17.03 17.24
CA GLU A 161 3.98 -16.68 16.05
C GLU A 161 3.55 -15.32 15.49
N ALA A 162 2.24 -15.10 15.37
CA ALA A 162 1.68 -13.82 14.95
C ALA A 162 2.18 -12.67 15.85
N LEU A 163 2.16 -12.86 17.17
CA LEU A 163 2.65 -11.86 18.12
C LEU A 163 4.14 -11.60 17.92
N ARG A 164 4.96 -12.64 17.81
CA ARG A 164 6.42 -12.49 17.59
C ARG A 164 6.72 -11.69 16.32
N LEU A 165 6.01 -11.95 15.23
CA LEU A 165 6.19 -11.21 13.97
C LEU A 165 5.79 -9.73 14.11
N LEU A 166 4.70 -9.43 14.82
CA LEU A 166 4.30 -8.04 15.10
C LEU A 166 5.34 -7.31 15.96
N GLU A 167 5.96 -8.01 16.92
CA GLU A 167 7.05 -7.48 17.73
C GLU A 167 8.29 -7.14 16.90
N GLU A 168 8.61 -7.95 15.88
CA GLU A 168 9.69 -7.66 14.93
C GLU A 168 9.41 -6.38 14.13
N VAL A 169 8.17 -6.18 13.66
CA VAL A 169 7.78 -4.93 12.97
C VAL A 169 7.95 -3.73 13.91
N ARG A 170 7.47 -3.83 15.16
CA ARG A 170 7.56 -2.75 16.14
C ARG A 170 9.01 -2.40 16.51
N ALA A 171 9.87 -3.41 16.66
CA ALA A 171 11.27 -3.20 16.96
C ALA A 171 12.02 -2.54 15.78
N ALA A 172 11.63 -2.87 14.54
CA ALA A 172 12.30 -2.38 13.36
C ALA A 172 11.79 -1.01 12.87
N ILE A 173 10.56 -0.61 13.25
CA ILE A 173 10.03 0.74 13.08
C ILE A 173 9.88 1.37 14.47
N PRO A 174 10.98 1.89 15.06
CA PRO A 174 10.91 2.46 16.39
C PRO A 174 9.95 3.66 16.42
N PRO A 175 9.26 3.89 17.55
CA PRO A 175 8.37 5.03 17.69
C PRO A 175 9.17 6.33 17.59
N GLU A 176 8.94 7.07 16.51
CA GLU A 176 9.37 8.45 16.35
C GLU A 176 8.31 9.39 16.94
N ALA A 177 8.70 10.60 17.33
CA ALA A 177 7.74 11.59 17.85
C ALA A 177 6.63 11.90 16.83
N VAL A 178 6.96 11.87 15.53
CA VAL A 178 6.01 11.93 14.41
C VAL A 178 6.55 11.04 13.28
N PRO A 179 6.06 9.80 13.13
CA PRO A 179 6.45 8.94 12.01
C PRO A 179 6.03 9.56 10.68
N ASP A 180 6.77 9.30 9.60
CA ASP A 180 6.32 9.68 8.25
C ASP A 180 5.06 8.88 7.83
N ALA A 181 4.39 9.33 6.78
CA ALA A 181 3.12 8.75 6.33
C ALA A 181 3.22 7.25 5.98
N GLN A 182 4.36 6.78 5.47
CA GLN A 182 4.54 5.37 5.11
C GLN A 182 4.73 4.52 6.38
N LYS A 183 5.53 5.00 7.35
CA LYS A 183 5.66 4.36 8.67
C LYS A 183 4.32 4.33 9.41
N MET A 184 3.57 5.44 9.40
CA MET A 184 2.22 5.49 9.97
C MET A 184 1.32 4.43 9.35
N GLN A 185 1.37 4.24 8.04
CA GLN A 185 0.58 3.22 7.37
C GLN A 185 0.89 1.81 7.86
N ILE A 186 2.18 1.45 7.99
CA ILE A 186 2.60 0.13 8.47
C ILE A 186 2.25 -0.08 9.94
N LEU A 187 2.54 0.91 10.80
CA LEU A 187 2.22 0.83 12.23
C LEU A 187 0.70 0.79 12.45
N GLY A 188 -0.07 1.52 11.63
CA GLY A 188 -1.53 1.43 11.60
C GLY A 188 -2.01 0.03 11.26
N ASP A 189 -1.47 -0.59 10.20
CA ASP A 189 -1.80 -1.99 9.84
C ASP A 189 -1.44 -2.98 10.95
N MET A 190 -0.28 -2.82 11.59
CA MET A 190 0.15 -3.61 12.75
C MET A 190 -0.84 -3.50 13.92
N HIS A 191 -1.29 -2.29 14.25
CA HIS A 191 -2.24 -2.07 15.34
C HIS A 191 -3.64 -2.59 15.04
N LEU A 192 -4.08 -2.60 13.77
CA LEU A 192 -5.32 -3.27 13.39
C LEU A 192 -5.26 -4.78 13.66
N LEU A 193 -4.15 -5.43 13.34
CA LEU A 193 -3.96 -6.87 13.63
C LEU A 193 -3.91 -7.15 15.14
N LEU A 194 -3.28 -6.26 15.93
CA LEU A 194 -3.31 -6.36 17.39
C LEU A 194 -4.74 -6.21 17.93
N ALA A 195 -5.55 -5.31 17.37
CA ALA A 195 -6.96 -5.17 17.74
C ALA A 195 -7.76 -6.45 17.41
N GLU A 196 -7.57 -7.03 16.23
CA GLU A 196 -8.19 -8.30 15.85
C GLU A 196 -7.82 -9.44 16.82
N MET A 197 -6.54 -9.54 17.19
CA MET A 197 -6.07 -10.53 18.17
C MET A 197 -6.71 -10.33 19.54
N ALA A 198 -6.87 -9.08 19.98
CA ALA A 198 -7.53 -8.75 21.25
C ALA A 198 -9.02 -9.14 21.22
N LEU A 199 -9.72 -8.84 20.12
CA LEU A 199 -11.12 -9.27 19.92
C LEU A 199 -11.27 -10.79 19.93
N GLN A 200 -10.37 -11.53 19.28
CA GLN A 200 -10.39 -13.00 19.30
C GLN A 200 -10.23 -13.58 20.72
N LYS A 201 -9.54 -12.86 21.61
CA LYS A 201 -9.39 -13.21 23.04
C LYS A 201 -10.54 -12.71 23.92
N GLY A 202 -11.49 -11.95 23.36
CA GLY A 202 -12.55 -11.29 24.10
C GLY A 202 -12.12 -10.02 24.84
N ASP A 203 -10.89 -9.54 24.63
CA ASP A 203 -10.37 -8.32 25.26
C ASP A 203 -10.75 -7.08 24.43
N LYS A 204 -12.01 -6.67 24.58
CA LYS A 204 -12.57 -5.49 23.91
C LYS A 204 -11.89 -4.18 24.30
N GLN A 205 -11.36 -4.09 25.53
CA GLN A 205 -10.68 -2.88 26.00
C GLN A 205 -9.36 -2.69 25.26
N GLN A 206 -8.55 -3.74 25.14
CA GLN A 206 -7.30 -3.68 24.39
C GLN A 206 -7.56 -3.44 22.89
N ALA A 207 -8.61 -4.04 22.32
CA ALA A 207 -8.99 -3.77 20.94
C ALA A 207 -9.35 -2.29 20.72
N LEU A 208 -10.13 -1.69 21.64
CA LEU A 208 -10.49 -0.28 21.60
C LEU A 208 -9.25 0.63 21.63
N GLU A 209 -8.29 0.34 22.51
CA GLU A 209 -7.04 1.10 22.61
C GLU A 209 -6.26 1.07 21.29
N HIS A 210 -6.14 -0.11 20.66
CA HIS A 210 -5.47 -0.24 19.38
C HIS A 210 -6.18 0.50 18.25
N TYR A 211 -7.52 0.41 18.15
CA TYR A 211 -8.26 1.17 17.15
C TYR A 211 -8.08 2.68 17.31
N LEU A 212 -8.06 3.18 18.55
CA LEU A 212 -7.86 4.59 18.82
C LEU A 212 -6.42 5.04 18.53
N LEU A 213 -5.41 4.20 18.76
CA LEU A 213 -4.04 4.47 18.32
C LEU A 213 -3.96 4.62 16.80
N VAL A 214 -4.65 3.76 16.04
CA VAL A 214 -4.73 3.90 14.57
C VAL A 214 -5.37 5.23 14.19
N HIS A 215 -6.49 5.60 14.83
CA HIS A 215 -7.18 6.83 14.51
C HIS A 215 -6.41 8.11 14.90
N THR A 216 -5.74 8.12 16.05
CA THR A 216 -5.17 9.34 16.65
C THR A 216 -3.68 9.52 16.36
N VAL A 217 -2.89 8.44 16.37
CA VAL A 217 -1.45 8.48 16.18
C VAL A 217 -1.09 8.10 14.74
N TYR A 218 -1.60 6.96 14.26
CA TYR A 218 -1.27 6.39 12.95
C TYR A 218 -2.35 6.66 11.90
N HIS A 219 -2.80 7.91 11.84
CA HIS A 219 -3.99 8.36 11.13
C HIS A 219 -3.85 8.40 9.59
N LYS A 220 -2.77 7.83 9.04
CA LYS A 220 -2.52 7.76 7.59
C LYS A 220 -2.49 6.30 7.13
N PRO A 221 -3.17 5.96 6.02
CA PRO A 221 -4.08 6.80 5.24
C PRO A 221 -5.38 7.13 6.01
N GLU A 222 -5.98 8.29 5.72
CA GLU A 222 -7.13 8.83 6.47
C GLU A 222 -8.32 7.88 6.52
N ARG A 223 -8.67 7.26 5.39
CA ARG A 223 -9.77 6.28 5.32
C ARG A 223 -9.59 5.12 6.31
N ARG A 224 -8.35 4.69 6.54
CA ARG A 224 -8.06 3.62 7.50
C ARG A 224 -8.26 4.11 8.94
N ALA A 225 -7.86 5.34 9.23
CA ALA A 225 -8.11 5.97 10.52
C ALA A 225 -9.61 6.11 10.81
N GLU A 226 -10.41 6.44 9.79
CA GLU A 226 -11.87 6.52 9.89
C GLU A 226 -12.50 5.15 10.14
N ARG A 227 -12.05 4.10 9.44
CA ARG A 227 -12.51 2.73 9.68
C ARG A 227 -12.19 2.25 11.10
N ALA A 228 -10.98 2.53 11.58
CA ALA A 228 -10.59 2.18 12.95
C ALA A 228 -11.47 2.90 13.99
N LEU A 229 -11.79 4.18 13.77
CA LEU A 229 -12.73 4.91 14.63
C LEU A 229 -14.12 4.28 14.61
N ALA A 230 -14.63 3.89 13.44
CA ALA A 230 -15.92 3.21 13.34
C ALA A 230 -15.96 1.90 14.14
N GLU A 231 -14.89 1.11 14.13
CA GLU A 231 -14.80 -0.10 14.97
C GLU A 231 -14.70 0.22 16.46
N ALA A 232 -13.94 1.25 16.85
CA ALA A 232 -13.89 1.74 18.22
C ALA A 232 -15.28 2.17 18.74
N ASP A 233 -16.06 2.86 17.91
CA ASP A 233 -17.39 3.32 18.26
C ASP A 233 -18.40 2.16 18.39
N LYS A 234 -18.30 1.12 17.56
CA LYS A 234 -19.10 -0.11 17.74
C LYS A 234 -18.84 -0.76 19.09
N ILE A 235 -17.56 -0.84 19.51
CA ILE A 235 -17.20 -1.39 20.82
C ILE A 235 -17.83 -0.57 21.96
N ARG A 236 -17.72 0.76 21.90
CA ARG A 236 -18.31 1.67 22.91
C ARG A 236 -19.84 1.62 22.94
N GLN A 237 -20.50 1.51 21.79
CA GLN A 237 -21.95 1.40 21.72
C GLN A 237 -22.45 0.07 22.30
N ALA A 238 -21.69 -1.01 22.09
CA ALA A 238 -22.01 -2.32 22.66
C ALA A 238 -21.76 -2.39 24.18
N ASP A 239 -20.95 -1.49 24.74
CA ASP A 239 -20.61 -1.44 26.16
C ASP A 239 -20.38 0.01 26.62
N ALA A 240 -21.48 0.67 27.00
CA ALA A 240 -21.54 2.12 27.26
C ALA A 240 -20.62 2.63 28.40
N GLY A 241 -19.92 1.74 29.11
CA GLY A 241 -18.96 2.07 30.16
C GLY A 241 -17.48 2.03 29.74
N MET A 242 -17.15 1.66 28.49
CA MET A 242 -15.74 1.59 28.06
C MET A 242 -15.14 2.95 27.75
N HIS A 243 -14.07 3.29 28.47
CA HIS A 243 -13.24 4.47 28.26
C HIS A 243 -11.77 4.06 28.19
N VAL A 244 -10.97 4.80 27.43
CA VAL A 244 -9.52 4.64 27.44
C VAL A 244 -9.01 5.09 28.79
N ARG A 245 -8.14 4.28 29.42
CA ARG A 245 -7.49 4.62 30.69
C ARG A 245 -6.33 5.59 30.50
#